data_AF-A0A6A1WF79-F1
#
_entry.id   AF-A0A6A1WF79-F1
#
_cell.length_a   1.000
_cell.length_b   1.000
_cell.length_c   1.000
_cell.angle_alpha   90.00
_cell.angle_beta   90.00
_cell.angle_gamma   90.00
#
_symmetry.space_group_name_H-M   'P 1'
#
loop_
_entity.id
_entity.type
_entity.pdbx_description
1 polymer ?
#
loop_
_entity_poly.entity_id
_entity_poly.type
_entity_poly.pdbx_seq_one_letter_code
_entity_poly.pdbx_strand_id
1 'polypeptide(L)'
;MLFVFVWQALTCFQLLHALVQQKHICVHLFSLNSWHSLARAFVNEKSLFLLDTAHQRSLAQTLVRSASGLTNSEASNLYVRDLVANMATCLGELSSKNDFKTVAQQPDIILLVSCMLERLRGAASASEPRSQKAMYELGFSLMNPLLVLLEVYKHESAVIYLVLKLVVVWVNGQISYLDAHETALVVDFCMRLFQLYSSHNIGKVSLSLSSSLLSEAKTERYKDLRALLQLLSNLCSKDLVDFSSDFSESQGTNISQVVYFGLHIVSPLISLDLLKYPKLSYDYFFLLSHLLEVYPDTVAQLNSEAFAHVLGTLDFGLHHQDTEVVDMCLRSLKALASYHYKETGMGKTGLGLHASGLKDPGGNFQEGIFSRFLRSLLQLLLFEDYSPDLVSSAADALLPMILCEQGLYQRLGNELIERQANPTLRSRLTNALQSLISANQLSSTLDRINYQRFRKNLSNFLIEVRGFLRTM
;
A
#
# COMPACT_ATOMS: atom_id res chain seq x y z
N MET A 1 -13.77 -9.22 38.75
CA MET A 1 -12.75 -9.18 37.68
C MET A 1 -13.32 -8.69 36.36
N LEU A 2 -14.32 -9.37 35.77
CA LEU A 2 -15.01 -8.94 34.54
C LEU A 2 -15.53 -7.50 34.57
N PHE A 3 -16.16 -7.07 35.67
CA PHE A 3 -16.63 -5.68 35.80
C PHE A 3 -15.50 -4.65 35.74
N VAL A 4 -14.35 -4.90 36.38
CA VAL A 4 -13.21 -3.96 36.38
C VAL A 4 -12.64 -3.80 34.97
N PHE A 5 -12.51 -4.89 34.21
CA PHE A 5 -12.08 -4.85 32.82
C PHE A 5 -13.06 -4.10 31.91
N VAL A 6 -14.37 -4.29 32.10
CA VAL A 6 -15.40 -3.56 31.35
C VAL A 6 -15.35 -2.07 31.66
N TRP A 7 -15.20 -1.67 32.92
CA TRP A 7 -15.07 -0.27 33.31
C TRP A 7 -13.80 0.38 32.78
N GLN A 8 -12.66 -0.33 32.79
CA GLN A 8 -11.41 0.15 32.20
C GLN A 8 -11.54 0.36 30.69
N ALA A 9 -12.13 -0.59 29.98
CA ALA A 9 -12.38 -0.48 28.54
C ALA A 9 -13.32 0.70 28.22
N LEU A 10 -14.44 0.81 28.92
CA LEU A 10 -15.40 1.91 28.73
C LEU A 10 -14.76 3.27 29.02
N THR A 11 -13.92 3.34 30.06
CA THR A 11 -13.25 4.59 30.45
C THR A 11 -12.19 5.00 29.44
N CYS A 12 -11.30 4.09 29.04
CA CYS A 12 -10.19 4.41 28.14
C CYS A 12 -10.61 4.58 26.68
N PHE A 13 -11.61 3.83 26.20
CA PHE A 13 -12.02 3.86 24.79
C PHE A 13 -13.21 4.76 24.49
N GLN A 14 -14.12 4.96 25.44
CA GLN A 14 -15.36 5.70 25.18
C GLN A 14 -15.40 7.01 25.94
N LEU A 15 -15.29 6.99 27.26
CA LEU A 15 -15.49 8.20 28.08
C LEU A 15 -14.37 9.22 27.90
N LEU A 16 -13.11 8.83 28.19
CA LEU A 16 -11.98 9.74 28.08
C LEU A 16 -11.75 10.18 26.63
N HIS A 17 -11.92 9.26 25.68
CA HIS A 17 -11.77 9.58 24.28
C HIS A 17 -12.84 10.57 23.79
N ALA A 18 -14.10 10.45 24.21
CA ALA A 18 -15.16 11.39 23.84
C ALA A 18 -14.89 12.80 24.37
N LEU A 19 -14.30 12.94 25.57
CA LEU A 19 -13.98 14.25 26.16
C LEU A 19 -12.96 15.04 25.33
N VAL A 20 -12.07 14.37 24.60
CA VAL A 20 -11.01 15.04 23.82
C VAL A 20 -11.38 15.24 22.35
N GLN A 21 -12.60 14.91 21.94
CA GLN A 21 -13.06 15.14 20.56
C GLN A 21 -13.40 16.60 20.28
N GLN A 22 -13.78 17.37 21.30
CA GLN A 22 -14.22 18.75 21.14
C GLN A 22 -13.25 19.71 21.81
N LYS A 23 -12.71 20.64 21.02
CA LYS A 23 -11.68 21.60 21.46
C LYS A 23 -12.07 22.37 22.72
N HIS A 24 -13.32 22.80 22.86
CA HIS A 24 -13.77 23.56 24.03
C HIS A 24 -13.76 22.71 25.32
N ILE A 25 -14.04 21.41 25.21
CA ILE A 25 -13.92 20.49 26.35
C ILE A 25 -12.46 20.33 26.74
N CYS A 26 -11.55 20.18 25.77
CA CYS A 26 -10.11 20.11 26.02
C CYS A 26 -9.57 21.31 26.80
N VAL A 27 -10.04 22.53 26.50
CA VAL A 27 -9.67 23.74 27.25
C VAL A 27 -10.03 23.60 28.73
N HIS A 28 -11.22 23.08 29.02
CA HIS A 28 -11.66 22.84 30.40
C HIS A 28 -10.92 21.67 31.06
N LEU A 29 -10.50 20.63 30.33
CA LEU A 29 -9.72 19.54 30.90
C LEU A 29 -8.40 20.05 31.52
N PHE A 30 -7.76 21.04 30.88
CA PHE A 30 -6.56 21.68 31.40
C PHE A 30 -6.81 22.65 32.57
N SER A 31 -8.04 22.88 33.03
CA SER A 31 -8.27 23.53 34.33
C SER A 31 -8.38 22.53 35.48
N LEU A 32 -8.47 21.23 35.19
CA LEU A 32 -8.67 20.18 36.19
C LEU A 32 -7.33 19.62 36.71
N ASN A 33 -7.13 19.67 38.02
CA ASN A 33 -5.97 19.05 38.67
C ASN A 33 -5.90 17.53 38.45
N SER A 34 -7.06 16.87 38.31
CA SER A 34 -7.15 15.44 38.02
C SER A 34 -6.57 15.08 36.65
N TRP A 35 -6.73 15.95 35.63
CA TRP A 35 -6.16 15.72 34.29
C TRP A 35 -4.64 15.77 34.31
N HIS A 36 -4.07 16.76 34.98
CA HIS A 36 -2.61 16.88 35.15
C HIS A 36 -2.04 15.73 35.98
N SER A 37 -2.77 15.29 37.01
CA SER A 37 -2.39 14.14 37.83
C SER A 37 -2.38 12.85 37.00
N LEU A 38 -3.38 12.66 36.13
CA LEU A 38 -3.44 11.53 35.20
C LEU A 38 -2.29 11.57 34.19
N ALA A 39 -2.00 12.73 33.59
CA ALA A 39 -0.88 12.89 32.67
C ALA A 39 0.47 12.59 33.37
N ARG A 40 0.67 13.08 34.59
CA ARG A 40 1.88 12.81 35.37
C ARG A 40 2.00 11.35 35.78
N ALA A 41 0.90 10.72 36.19
CA ALA A 41 0.86 9.30 36.51
C ALA A 41 1.18 8.46 35.27
N PHE A 42 0.61 8.81 34.11
CA PHE A 42 0.88 8.13 32.84
C PHE A 42 2.38 8.13 32.50
N VAL A 43 3.07 9.25 32.73
CA VAL A 43 4.50 9.38 32.45
C VAL A 43 5.38 8.64 33.47
N ASN A 44 5.04 8.69 34.76
CA ASN A 44 5.97 8.30 35.83
C ASN A 44 5.63 6.99 36.54
N GLU A 45 4.37 6.57 36.55
CA GLU A 45 3.94 5.43 37.35
C GLU A 45 3.94 4.12 36.57
N LYS A 46 4.73 3.15 37.05
CA LYS A 46 4.75 1.77 36.53
C LYS A 46 3.45 1.02 36.78
N SER A 47 2.60 1.49 37.70
CA SER A 47 1.27 0.92 37.99
C SER A 47 0.40 0.86 36.73
N LEU A 48 0.55 1.85 35.83
CA LEU A 48 -0.20 1.94 34.58
C LEU A 48 0.35 1.02 33.48
N PHE A 49 1.47 0.31 33.70
CA PHE A 49 1.87 -0.79 32.83
C PHE A 49 1.03 -2.05 33.05
N LEU A 50 0.29 -2.13 34.17
CA LEU A 50 -0.65 -3.22 34.43
C LEU A 50 -1.93 -3.10 33.59
N LEU A 51 -2.16 -1.94 32.97
CA LEU A 51 -3.23 -1.80 31.98
C LEU A 51 -2.88 -2.61 30.74
N ASP A 52 -3.88 -3.25 30.14
CA ASP A 52 -3.71 -3.91 28.86
C ASP A 52 -3.23 -2.92 27.77
N THR A 53 -2.43 -3.41 26.82
CA THR A 53 -1.69 -2.58 25.86
C THR A 53 -2.60 -1.74 24.99
N ALA A 54 -3.81 -2.23 24.67
CA ALA A 54 -4.79 -1.47 23.90
C ALA A 54 -5.31 -0.25 24.68
N HIS A 55 -5.46 -0.39 26.00
CA HIS A 55 -5.88 0.70 26.89
C HIS A 55 -4.77 1.74 27.05
N GLN A 56 -3.51 1.29 27.16
CA GLN A 56 -2.35 2.19 27.20
C GLN A 56 -2.26 3.03 25.91
N ARG A 57 -2.47 2.40 24.75
CA ARG A 57 -2.54 3.11 23.46
C ARG A 57 -3.66 4.15 23.46
N SER A 58 -4.87 3.77 23.85
CA SER A 58 -6.03 4.68 23.85
C SER A 58 -5.84 5.86 24.80
N LEU A 59 -5.25 5.61 25.98
CA LEU A 59 -4.94 6.64 26.95
C LEU A 59 -3.87 7.61 26.41
N ALA A 60 -2.80 7.10 25.83
CA ALA A 60 -1.77 7.93 25.19
C ALA A 60 -2.35 8.81 24.08
N GLN A 61 -3.18 8.21 23.21
CA GLN A 61 -3.88 8.93 22.14
C GLN A 61 -4.77 10.04 22.71
N THR A 62 -5.49 9.75 23.79
CA THR A 62 -6.39 10.71 24.44
C THR A 62 -5.62 11.87 25.05
N LEU A 63 -4.56 11.60 25.80
CA LEU A 63 -3.73 12.62 26.42
C LEU A 63 -3.11 13.54 25.36
N VAL A 64 -2.54 12.98 24.29
CA VAL A 64 -1.99 13.80 23.19
C VAL A 64 -3.06 14.62 22.48
N ARG A 65 -4.25 14.05 22.19
CA ARG A 65 -5.38 14.80 21.59
C ARG A 65 -5.86 15.95 22.46
N SER A 66 -5.75 15.83 23.78
CA SER A 66 -6.16 16.90 24.68
C SER A 66 -5.37 18.19 24.45
N ALA A 67 -4.13 18.10 23.96
CA ALA A 67 -3.28 19.26 23.61
C ALA A 67 -3.97 20.26 22.67
N SER A 68 -5.01 19.83 21.94
CA SER A 68 -5.83 20.70 21.11
C SER A 68 -6.54 21.82 21.90
N GLY A 69 -6.71 21.66 23.22
CA GLY A 69 -7.23 22.65 24.16
C GLY A 69 -6.23 23.71 24.64
N LEU A 70 -4.94 23.57 24.33
CA LEU A 70 -3.93 24.56 24.71
C LEU A 70 -3.97 25.79 23.77
N THR A 71 -3.54 26.94 24.31
CA THR A 71 -3.72 28.26 23.69
C THR A 71 -2.88 28.46 22.43
N ASN A 72 -1.67 27.91 22.39
CA ASN A 72 -0.76 28.06 21.26
C ASN A 72 -0.08 26.73 20.87
N SER A 73 0.54 26.72 19.68
CA SER A 73 1.27 25.57 19.14
C SER A 73 2.47 25.22 20.01
N GLU A 74 3.16 26.22 20.58
CA GLU A 74 4.33 26.00 21.43
C GLU A 74 3.98 25.21 22.70
N ALA A 75 2.96 25.63 23.46
CA ALA A 75 2.49 24.91 24.64
C ALA A 75 1.99 23.50 24.28
N SER A 76 1.34 23.35 23.12
CA SER A 76 0.91 22.04 22.61
C SER A 76 2.11 21.12 22.37
N ASN A 77 3.16 21.62 21.72
CA ASN A 77 4.39 20.87 21.49
C ASN A 77 5.12 20.54 22.79
N LEU A 78 5.23 21.49 23.72
CA LEU A 78 5.85 21.28 25.04
C LEU A 78 5.14 20.17 25.81
N TYR A 79 3.81 20.25 25.93
CA TYR A 79 3.01 19.25 26.62
C TYR A 79 3.15 17.86 25.99
N VAL A 80 3.04 17.77 24.66
CA VAL A 80 3.17 16.48 23.96
C VAL A 80 4.58 15.93 24.13
N ARG A 81 5.62 16.76 24.02
CA ARG A 81 7.01 16.36 24.24
C ARG A 81 7.23 15.81 25.64
N ASP A 82 6.72 16.48 26.67
CA ASP A 82 6.87 16.04 28.07
C ASP A 82 6.16 14.71 28.33
N LEU A 83 5.03 14.46 27.66
CA LEU A 83 4.32 13.18 27.75
C LEU A 83 5.13 12.01 27.18
N VAL A 84 5.88 12.24 26.10
CA VAL A 84 6.49 11.17 25.30
C VAL A 84 8.00 11.02 25.50
N ALA A 85 8.68 12.06 25.97
CA ALA A 85 10.14 12.10 26.10
C ALA A 85 10.69 10.95 26.93
N ASN A 86 10.14 10.69 28.12
CA ASN A 86 10.61 9.61 28.99
C ASN A 86 10.54 8.24 28.32
N MET A 87 9.52 8.00 27.50
CA MET A 87 9.35 6.73 26.78
C MET A 87 10.40 6.60 25.67
N ALA A 88 10.65 7.70 24.93
CA ALA A 88 11.67 7.72 23.88
C ALA A 88 13.09 7.55 24.45
N THR A 89 13.41 8.28 25.53
CA THR A 89 14.69 8.15 26.24
C THR A 89 14.90 6.75 26.78
N CYS A 90 13.88 6.14 27.39
CA CYS A 90 13.97 4.77 27.90
C CYS A 90 14.30 3.76 26.78
N LEU A 91 13.62 3.84 25.63
CA LEU A 91 13.93 2.98 24.48
C LEU A 91 15.33 3.26 23.91
N GLY A 92 15.73 4.53 23.84
CA GLY A 92 17.07 4.94 23.40
C GLY A 92 18.17 4.36 24.29
N GLU A 93 18.06 4.51 25.60
CA GLU A 93 18.98 3.95 26.59
C GLU A 93 19.02 2.43 26.58
N LEU A 94 17.88 1.76 26.41
CA LEU A 94 17.84 0.30 26.28
C LEU A 94 18.57 -0.15 25.02
N SER A 95 18.35 0.52 23.89
CA SER A 95 18.96 0.17 22.61
C SER A 95 20.47 0.40 22.55
N SER A 96 21.01 1.31 23.37
CA SER A 96 22.44 1.62 23.41
C SER A 96 23.25 0.73 24.36
N LYS A 97 22.59 -0.10 25.17
CA LYS A 97 23.26 -1.03 26.10
C LYS A 97 23.93 -2.18 25.36
N ASN A 98 25.20 -2.42 25.68
CA ASN A 98 25.99 -3.51 25.08
C ASN A 98 25.41 -4.91 25.37
N ASP A 99 24.79 -5.09 26.54
CA ASP A 99 24.16 -6.34 26.97
C ASP A 99 22.70 -6.48 26.51
N PHE A 100 22.16 -5.51 25.77
CA PHE A 100 20.74 -5.50 25.38
C PHE A 100 20.33 -6.77 24.64
N LYS A 101 21.17 -7.28 23.73
CA LYS A 101 20.91 -8.55 23.02
C LYS A 101 20.66 -9.74 23.96
N THR A 102 21.27 -9.72 25.15
CA THR A 102 21.14 -10.80 26.14
C THR A 102 19.95 -10.59 27.08
N VAL A 103 19.71 -9.34 27.49
CA VAL A 103 18.68 -8.97 28.47
C VAL A 103 17.31 -8.78 27.81
N ALA A 104 17.25 -8.48 26.50
CA ALA A 104 16.02 -8.22 25.77
C ALA A 104 15.00 -9.38 25.82
N GLN A 105 15.47 -10.62 25.93
CA GLN A 105 14.58 -11.79 25.96
C GLN A 105 13.89 -11.98 27.32
N GLN A 106 14.22 -11.16 28.33
CA GLN A 106 13.58 -11.24 29.64
C GLN A 106 12.12 -10.73 29.54
N PRO A 107 11.13 -11.45 30.12
CA PRO A 107 9.71 -11.11 29.96
C PRO A 107 9.31 -9.71 30.43
N ASP A 108 9.96 -9.20 31.47
CA ASP A 108 9.77 -7.86 32.01
C ASP A 108 10.28 -6.77 31.04
N ILE A 109 11.38 -7.05 30.33
CA ILE A 109 11.92 -6.15 29.30
C ILE A 109 11.05 -6.17 28.05
N ILE A 110 10.58 -7.34 27.62
CA ILE A 110 9.62 -7.48 26.51
C ILE A 110 8.34 -6.69 26.82
N LEU A 111 7.80 -6.84 28.04
CA LEU A 111 6.62 -6.12 28.48
C LEU A 111 6.85 -4.61 28.51
N LEU A 112 7.99 -4.17 29.06
CA LEU A 112 8.36 -2.75 29.11
C LEU A 112 8.43 -2.16 27.69
N VAL A 113 9.18 -2.79 26.78
CA VAL A 113 9.32 -2.35 25.39
C VAL A 113 7.95 -2.31 24.71
N SER A 114 7.14 -3.36 24.87
CA SER A 114 5.80 -3.43 24.28
C SER A 114 4.88 -2.30 24.77
N CYS A 115 4.91 -2.00 26.07
CA CYS A 115 4.14 -0.89 26.66
C CYS A 115 4.60 0.45 26.09
N MET A 116 5.91 0.69 26.00
CA MET A 116 6.45 1.93 25.43
C MET A 116 6.04 2.09 23.97
N LEU A 117 6.17 1.04 23.16
CA LEU A 117 5.80 1.07 21.74
C LEU A 117 4.30 1.36 21.54
N GLU A 118 3.40 0.73 22.32
CA GLU A 118 1.95 0.98 22.19
C GLU A 118 1.54 2.38 22.67
N ARG A 119 2.18 2.90 23.73
CA ARG A 119 1.96 4.28 24.18
C ARG A 119 2.45 5.28 23.13
N LEU A 120 3.66 5.10 22.60
CA LEU A 120 4.21 5.93 21.53
C LEU A 120 3.36 5.86 20.26
N ARG A 121 2.83 4.68 19.94
CA ARG A 121 1.92 4.49 18.80
C ARG A 121 0.60 5.23 19.01
N GLY A 122 0.05 5.18 20.22
CA GLY A 122 -1.13 5.94 20.60
C GLY A 122 -0.90 7.44 20.47
N ALA A 123 0.23 7.94 20.99
CA ALA A 123 0.65 9.31 20.82
C ALA A 123 0.76 9.67 19.33
N ALA A 124 1.50 8.90 18.52
CA ALA A 124 1.68 9.12 17.09
C ALA A 124 0.35 9.21 16.33
N SER A 125 -0.62 8.36 16.68
CA SER A 125 -1.96 8.37 16.07
C SER A 125 -2.83 9.59 16.40
N ALA A 126 -2.40 10.37 17.39
CA ALA A 126 -3.04 11.61 17.82
C ALA A 126 -2.30 12.87 17.33
N SER A 127 -1.31 12.73 16.45
CA SER A 127 -0.56 13.87 15.93
C SER A 127 -1.49 14.84 15.20
N GLU A 128 -1.45 16.10 15.62
CA GLU A 128 -2.10 17.24 14.96
C GLU A 128 -1.05 18.19 14.38
N PRO A 129 -1.40 19.07 13.42
CA PRO A 129 -0.47 20.07 12.88
C PRO A 129 0.22 20.91 13.97
N ARG A 130 -0.48 21.21 15.07
CA ARG A 130 0.06 21.99 16.20
C ARG A 130 1.08 21.25 17.06
N SER A 131 1.07 19.92 17.06
CA SER A 131 1.99 19.07 17.82
C SER A 131 3.02 18.40 16.91
N GLN A 132 3.03 18.76 15.63
CA GLN A 132 3.82 18.11 14.60
C GLN A 132 5.32 18.12 14.96
N LYS A 133 5.87 19.27 15.36
CA LYS A 133 7.28 19.42 15.71
C LYS A 133 7.73 18.45 16.81
N ALA A 134 6.99 18.38 17.91
CA ALA A 134 7.31 17.46 19.01
C ALA A 134 7.27 15.99 18.58
N MET A 135 6.34 15.65 17.68
CA MET A 135 6.17 14.28 17.19
C MET A 135 7.22 13.89 16.15
N TYR A 136 7.66 14.85 15.33
CA TYR A 136 8.80 14.67 14.44
C TYR A 136 10.09 14.46 15.22
N GLU A 137 10.42 15.36 16.17
CA GLU A 137 11.61 15.25 17.02
C GLU A 137 11.67 13.91 17.77
N LEU A 138 10.53 13.46 18.29
CA LEU A 138 10.40 12.14 18.89
C LEU A 138 10.79 11.03 17.91
N GLY A 139 10.12 10.95 16.77
CA GLY A 139 10.36 9.84 15.84
C GLY A 139 11.78 9.87 15.26
N PHE A 140 12.33 11.06 15.02
CA PHE A 140 13.73 11.24 14.63
C PHE A 140 14.68 10.64 15.67
N SER A 141 14.48 10.93 16.96
CA SER A 141 15.29 10.34 18.04
C SER A 141 15.18 8.81 18.15
N LEU A 142 14.07 8.25 17.67
CA LEU A 142 13.74 6.83 17.74
C LEU A 142 14.11 6.02 16.50
N MET A 143 14.50 6.65 15.39
CA MET A 143 14.84 5.93 14.15
C MET A 143 15.87 4.82 14.39
N ASN A 144 17.04 5.14 14.95
CA ASN A 144 18.07 4.15 15.23
C ASN A 144 17.66 3.13 16.30
N PRO A 145 17.10 3.55 17.46
CA PRO A 145 16.57 2.61 18.45
C PRO A 145 15.58 1.59 17.88
N LEU A 146 14.67 2.02 16.99
CA LEU A 146 13.68 1.12 16.38
C LEU A 146 14.31 0.10 15.43
N LEU A 147 15.38 0.46 14.70
CA LEU A 147 16.14 -0.50 13.90
C LEU A 147 16.84 -1.54 14.80
N VAL A 148 17.45 -1.11 15.90
CA VAL A 148 18.08 -2.02 16.87
C VAL A 148 17.04 -2.96 17.47
N LEU A 149 15.87 -2.45 17.87
CA LEU A 149 14.77 -3.28 18.38
C LEU A 149 14.34 -4.33 17.34
N LEU A 150 14.21 -3.94 16.07
CA LEU A 150 13.86 -4.87 15.00
C LEU A 150 14.91 -5.98 14.79
N GLU A 151 16.19 -5.66 15.01
CA GLU A 151 17.28 -6.65 14.95
C GLU A 151 17.28 -7.61 16.15
N VAL A 152 17.15 -7.07 17.36
CA VAL A 152 17.22 -7.83 18.61
C VAL A 152 16.00 -8.73 18.79
N TYR A 153 14.81 -8.24 18.44
CA TYR A 153 13.55 -8.95 18.59
C TYR A 153 13.11 -9.70 17.33
N LYS A 154 14.03 -10.06 16.42
CA LYS A 154 13.74 -10.75 15.15
C LYS A 154 12.99 -12.11 15.26
N HIS A 155 12.79 -12.62 16.48
CA HIS A 155 12.04 -13.83 16.79
C HIS A 155 10.76 -13.57 17.62
N GLU A 156 10.54 -12.35 18.08
CA GLU A 156 9.38 -11.94 18.88
C GLU A 156 8.38 -11.18 18.00
N SER A 157 7.45 -11.91 17.37
CA SER A 157 6.48 -11.40 16.39
C SER A 157 5.67 -10.21 16.92
N ALA A 158 5.27 -10.25 18.19
CA ALA A 158 4.51 -9.17 18.83
C ALA A 158 5.29 -7.85 18.83
N VAL A 159 6.57 -7.87 19.22
CA VAL A 159 7.40 -6.66 19.29
C VAL A 159 7.69 -6.13 17.90
N ILE A 160 8.01 -7.00 16.94
CA ILE A 160 8.20 -6.63 15.53
C ILE A 160 6.98 -5.87 15.00
N TYR A 161 5.78 -6.46 15.17
CA TYR A 161 4.55 -5.85 14.71
C TYR A 161 4.31 -4.46 15.35
N LEU A 162 4.62 -4.30 16.64
CA LEU A 162 4.50 -3.02 17.33
C LEU A 162 5.46 -1.96 16.78
N VAL A 163 6.72 -2.32 16.52
CA VAL A 163 7.71 -1.44 15.87
C VAL A 163 7.19 -1.00 14.51
N LEU A 164 6.78 -1.95 13.66
CA LEU A 164 6.26 -1.65 12.32
C LEU A 164 5.03 -0.73 12.38
N LYS A 165 4.08 -1.01 13.28
CA LYS A 165 2.87 -0.18 13.41
C LYS A 165 3.13 1.21 13.99
N LEU A 166 4.08 1.37 14.89
CA LEU A 166 4.51 2.68 15.35
C LEU A 166 5.05 3.50 14.18
N VAL A 167 5.96 2.92 13.40
CA VAL A 167 6.56 3.59 12.23
C VAL A 167 5.49 3.96 11.20
N VAL A 168 4.58 3.06 10.86
CA VAL A 168 3.47 3.34 9.93
C VAL A 168 2.66 4.57 10.36
N VAL A 169 2.22 4.59 11.62
CA VAL A 169 1.37 5.66 12.15
C VAL A 169 2.14 6.98 12.23
N TRP A 170 3.42 6.91 12.66
CA TRP A 170 4.27 8.09 12.74
C TRP A 170 4.53 8.69 11.37
N VAL A 171 4.98 7.90 10.39
CA VAL A 171 5.21 8.37 9.01
C VAL A 171 3.93 8.96 8.42
N ASN A 172 2.79 8.29 8.57
CA ASN A 172 1.51 8.82 8.08
C ASN A 172 1.18 10.21 8.66
N GLY A 173 1.46 10.43 9.94
CA GLY A 173 1.17 11.69 10.62
C GLY A 173 2.17 12.81 10.34
N GLN A 174 3.37 12.48 9.86
CA GLN A 174 4.45 13.44 9.65
C GLN A 174 4.73 13.75 8.18
N ILE A 175 4.64 12.76 7.29
CA ILE A 175 5.21 12.81 5.94
C ILE A 175 4.79 14.04 5.13
N SER A 176 3.53 14.46 5.22
CA SER A 176 3.00 15.62 4.50
C SER A 176 3.58 16.97 4.96
N TYR A 177 4.20 17.03 6.13
CA TYR A 177 4.76 18.25 6.73
C TYR A 177 6.27 18.36 6.59
N LEU A 178 6.95 17.30 6.16
CA LEU A 178 8.41 17.24 6.12
C LEU A 178 8.99 18.04 4.96
N ASP A 179 10.12 18.70 5.20
CA ASP A 179 10.92 19.27 4.13
C ASP A 179 11.70 18.20 3.34
N ALA A 180 12.44 18.59 2.31
CA ALA A 180 13.19 17.66 1.46
C ALA A 180 14.28 16.88 2.22
N HIS A 181 14.97 17.51 3.17
CA HIS A 181 16.03 16.89 3.96
C HIS A 181 15.44 15.90 4.98
N GLU A 182 14.41 16.33 5.70
CA GLU A 182 13.68 15.50 6.65
C GLU A 182 13.04 14.28 5.94
N THR A 183 12.47 14.50 4.75
CA THR A 183 11.90 13.43 3.92
C THR A 183 12.99 12.40 3.53
N ALA A 184 14.17 12.86 3.11
CA ALA A 184 15.28 11.98 2.76
C ALA A 184 15.72 11.10 3.94
N LEU A 185 15.79 11.67 5.15
CA LEU A 185 16.13 10.95 6.38
C LEU A 185 15.08 9.89 6.73
N VAL A 186 13.79 10.23 6.65
CA VAL A 186 12.69 9.29 6.90
C VAL A 186 12.69 8.15 5.88
N VAL A 187 12.95 8.48 4.61
CA VAL A 187 13.05 7.48 3.53
C VAL A 187 14.23 6.54 3.76
N ASP A 188 15.44 7.04 4.04
CA ASP A 188 16.61 6.20 4.32
C ASP A 188 16.34 5.27 5.51
N PHE A 189 15.74 5.79 6.58
CA PHE A 189 15.31 4.99 7.73
C PHE A 189 14.32 3.88 7.33
N CYS A 190 13.26 4.20 6.58
CA CYS A 190 12.28 3.21 6.12
C CYS A 190 12.92 2.15 5.23
N MET A 191 13.86 2.53 4.36
CA MET A 191 14.58 1.59 3.51
C MET A 191 15.44 0.62 4.30
N ARG A 192 16.17 1.10 5.32
CA ARG A 192 16.91 0.22 6.23
C ARG A 192 15.98 -0.72 7.00
N LEU A 193 14.82 -0.23 7.42
CA LEU A 193 13.80 -1.05 8.07
C LEU A 193 13.29 -2.17 7.16
N PHE A 194 12.98 -1.87 5.88
CA PHE A 194 12.56 -2.89 4.90
C PHE A 194 13.65 -3.95 4.69
N GLN A 195 14.90 -3.52 4.49
CA GLN A 195 16.04 -4.42 4.30
C GLN A 195 16.28 -5.31 5.52
N LEU A 196 16.22 -4.74 6.72
CA LEU A 196 16.42 -5.47 7.97
C LEU A 196 15.29 -6.49 8.20
N TYR A 197 14.03 -6.11 7.98
CA TYR A 197 12.91 -7.06 8.07
C TYR A 197 13.05 -8.19 7.04
N SER A 198 13.36 -7.86 5.78
CA SER A 198 13.46 -8.85 4.71
C SER A 198 14.61 -9.84 4.93
N SER A 199 15.79 -9.36 5.32
CA SER A 199 16.95 -10.22 5.58
C SER A 199 16.69 -11.28 6.67
N HIS A 200 15.85 -10.95 7.67
CA HIS A 200 15.47 -11.89 8.74
C HIS A 200 14.37 -12.87 8.36
N ASN A 201 13.65 -12.65 7.25
CA ASN A 201 12.42 -13.38 6.93
C ASN A 201 12.45 -14.09 5.57
N ILE A 202 13.29 -13.68 4.62
CA ILE A 202 13.35 -14.23 3.25
C ILE A 202 13.68 -15.74 3.23
N GLY A 203 14.54 -16.23 4.14
CA GLY A 203 14.90 -17.64 4.28
C GLY A 203 13.97 -18.48 5.18
N LYS A 204 13.09 -17.85 5.95
CA LYS A 204 12.13 -18.53 6.85
C LYS A 204 10.88 -19.03 6.11
N VAL A 205 10.83 -18.87 4.78
CA VAL A 205 9.75 -19.34 3.90
C VAL A 205 9.79 -20.88 3.72
N SER A 206 10.93 -21.53 4.01
CA SER A 206 11.19 -22.94 3.65
C SER A 206 11.11 -23.95 4.81
N LEU A 207 11.09 -23.52 6.08
CA LEU A 207 11.21 -24.46 7.20
C LEU A 207 9.86 -24.84 7.82
N SER A 208 9.54 -26.11 7.57
CA SER A 208 8.44 -26.93 8.09
C SER A 208 8.15 -26.74 9.58
N LEU A 209 6.92 -26.33 9.88
CA LEU A 209 6.28 -26.45 11.20
C LEU A 209 4.93 -27.15 11.04
N SER A 210 4.37 -27.70 12.11
CA SER A 210 3.07 -28.36 12.12
C SER A 210 1.93 -27.46 11.60
N SER A 211 0.83 -28.04 11.13
CA SER A 211 -0.28 -27.31 10.48
C SER A 211 -0.88 -26.17 11.32
N SER A 212 -0.91 -26.29 12.65
CA SER A 212 -1.38 -25.24 13.56
C SER A 212 -0.40 -24.07 13.69
N LEU A 213 0.88 -24.35 13.90
CA LEU A 213 1.95 -23.34 14.00
C LEU A 213 2.16 -22.60 12.68
N LEU A 214 1.92 -23.27 11.54
CA LEU A 214 1.90 -22.64 10.23
C LEU A 214 0.77 -21.60 10.10
N SER A 215 -0.40 -21.84 10.68
CA SER A 215 -1.53 -20.90 10.63
C SER A 215 -1.27 -19.64 11.45
N GLU A 216 -0.72 -19.79 12.66
CA GLU A 216 -0.37 -18.68 13.52
C GLU A 216 0.78 -17.84 12.92
N ALA A 217 1.85 -18.49 12.47
CA ALA A 217 2.97 -17.81 11.80
C ALA A 217 2.52 -17.10 10.51
N LYS A 218 1.60 -17.68 9.72
CA LYS A 218 1.00 -17.01 8.56
C LYS A 218 0.19 -15.76 8.98
N THR A 219 -0.54 -15.84 10.10
CA THR A 219 -1.35 -14.71 10.61
C THR A 219 -0.46 -13.56 11.10
N GLU A 220 0.65 -13.85 11.76
CA GLU A 220 1.61 -12.84 12.21
C GLU A 220 2.32 -12.19 11.03
N ARG A 221 2.86 -12.99 10.09
CA ARG A 221 3.48 -12.49 8.86
C ARG A 221 2.51 -11.63 8.05
N TYR A 222 1.25 -12.05 7.94
CA TYR A 222 0.20 -11.27 7.30
C TYR A 222 0.08 -9.86 7.92
N LYS A 223 0.10 -9.74 9.25
CA LYS A 223 -0.01 -8.45 9.95
C LYS A 223 1.19 -7.55 9.68
N ASP A 224 2.38 -8.12 9.67
CA ASP A 224 3.63 -7.40 9.41
C ASP A 224 3.70 -6.90 7.97
N LEU A 225 3.49 -7.79 7.00
CA LEU A 225 3.50 -7.45 5.56
C LEU A 225 2.49 -6.36 5.25
N ARG A 226 1.32 -6.42 5.89
CA ARG A 226 0.31 -5.38 5.76
C ARG A 226 0.79 -4.04 6.35
N ALA A 227 1.54 -4.05 7.45
CA ALA A 227 2.15 -2.83 7.97
C ALA A 227 3.23 -2.27 7.02
N LEU A 228 4.04 -3.13 6.40
CA LEU A 228 5.06 -2.72 5.44
C LEU A 228 4.44 -2.11 4.16
N LEU A 229 3.38 -2.71 3.63
CA LEU A 229 2.65 -2.15 2.48
C LEU A 229 2.01 -0.80 2.82
N GLN A 230 1.43 -0.66 4.01
CA GLN A 230 0.90 0.63 4.48
C GLN A 230 2.00 1.68 4.62
N LEU A 231 3.19 1.30 5.08
CA LEU A 231 4.33 2.21 5.16
C LEU A 231 4.73 2.71 3.77
N LEU A 232 4.82 1.82 2.78
CA LEU A 232 5.09 2.16 1.39
C LEU A 232 4.02 3.10 0.80
N SER A 233 2.73 2.82 1.05
CA SER A 233 1.64 3.71 0.65
C SER A 233 1.75 5.10 1.29
N ASN A 234 2.12 5.19 2.57
CA ASN A 234 2.30 6.47 3.24
C ASN A 234 3.46 7.28 2.66
N LEU A 235 4.58 6.63 2.33
CA LEU A 235 5.71 7.29 1.65
C LEU A 235 5.28 7.85 0.28
N CYS A 236 4.51 7.07 -0.47
CA CYS A 236 3.97 7.48 -1.77
C CYS A 236 3.04 8.70 -1.68
N SER A 237 2.38 8.93 -0.54
CA SER A 237 1.47 10.07 -0.36
C SER A 237 2.18 11.44 -0.33
N LYS A 238 3.50 11.47 -0.09
CA LYS A 238 4.29 12.71 -0.05
C LYS A 238 4.23 13.46 -1.38
N ASP A 239 4.47 12.75 -2.48
CA ASP A 239 4.47 13.33 -3.83
C ASP A 239 3.09 13.87 -4.26
N LEU A 240 2.00 13.35 -3.70
CA LEU A 240 0.64 13.81 -4.02
C LEU A 240 0.27 15.12 -3.33
N VAL A 241 0.94 15.44 -2.21
CA VAL A 241 0.65 16.62 -1.36
C VAL A 241 1.68 17.73 -1.58
N ASP A 242 2.85 17.41 -2.12
CA ASP A 242 3.89 18.38 -2.40
C ASP A 242 3.58 19.20 -3.67
N PHE A 243 2.73 20.23 -3.49
CA PHE A 243 2.48 21.24 -4.52
C PHE A 243 3.63 22.26 -4.65
N SER A 244 4.76 22.07 -3.95
CA SER A 244 5.92 22.94 -4.11
C SER A 244 6.52 22.68 -5.49
N SER A 245 6.13 23.55 -6.42
CA SER A 245 6.56 23.57 -7.81
C SER A 245 8.00 24.07 -7.93
N ASP A 246 8.96 23.34 -7.35
CA ASP A 246 10.37 23.47 -7.69
C ASP A 246 10.85 22.09 -8.13
N PHE A 247 10.51 21.71 -9.37
CA PHE A 247 11.22 20.69 -10.14
C PHE A 247 12.65 21.18 -10.42
N SER A 248 13.44 21.37 -9.37
CA SER A 248 14.89 21.41 -9.48
C SER A 248 15.34 19.94 -9.50
N GLU A 249 15.60 19.44 -10.71
CA GLU A 249 15.99 18.06 -11.05
C GLU A 249 17.32 17.58 -10.40
N SER A 250 17.76 18.09 -9.25
CA SER A 250 19.13 17.79 -8.80
C SER A 250 19.36 17.35 -7.36
N GLN A 251 18.42 17.43 -6.40
CA GLN A 251 18.69 16.92 -5.03
C GLN A 251 17.49 16.31 -4.25
N GLY A 252 16.30 16.21 -4.85
CA GLY A 252 15.15 15.56 -4.20
C GLY A 252 15.27 14.03 -4.17
N THR A 253 14.86 13.40 -3.06
CA THR A 253 14.73 11.94 -2.99
C THR A 253 13.65 11.49 -3.96
N ASN A 254 13.98 10.64 -4.92
CA ASN A 254 12.99 10.09 -5.85
C ASN A 254 12.11 9.07 -5.13
N ILE A 255 10.96 9.54 -4.62
CA ILE A 255 10.03 8.74 -3.82
C ILE A 255 9.45 7.58 -4.63
N SER A 256 9.20 7.75 -5.93
CA SER A 256 8.70 6.65 -6.77
C SER A 256 9.70 5.49 -6.81
N GLN A 257 10.98 5.77 -7.06
CA GLN A 257 12.05 4.75 -7.07
C GLN A 257 12.18 4.05 -5.71
N VAL A 258 12.09 4.80 -4.63
CA VAL A 258 12.13 4.28 -3.25
C VAL A 258 10.97 3.33 -3.00
N VAL A 259 9.74 3.71 -3.38
CA VAL A 259 8.56 2.88 -3.15
C VAL A 259 8.59 1.63 -4.04
N TYR A 260 9.05 1.72 -5.30
CA TYR A 260 9.27 0.55 -6.15
C TYR A 260 10.33 -0.40 -5.56
N PHE A 261 11.45 0.13 -5.09
CA PHE A 261 12.50 -0.67 -4.49
C PHE A 261 12.05 -1.30 -3.17
N GLY A 262 11.30 -0.56 -2.34
CA GLY A 262 10.66 -1.10 -1.14
C GLY A 262 9.65 -2.21 -1.46
N LEU A 263 8.83 -2.04 -2.49
CA LEU A 263 7.92 -3.08 -2.97
C LEU A 263 8.69 -4.31 -3.46
N HIS A 264 9.79 -4.14 -4.17
CA HIS A 264 10.67 -5.22 -4.61
C HIS A 264 11.28 -6.00 -3.43
N ILE A 265 11.58 -5.34 -2.31
CA ILE A 265 12.06 -6.00 -1.08
C ILE A 265 10.96 -6.82 -0.40
N VAL A 266 9.71 -6.31 -0.39
CA VAL A 266 8.57 -6.93 0.31
C VAL A 266 7.91 -8.03 -0.52
N SER A 267 7.87 -7.89 -1.85
CA SER A 267 7.12 -8.78 -2.73
C SER A 267 7.52 -10.27 -2.62
N PRO A 268 8.82 -10.64 -2.54
CA PRO A 268 9.22 -12.04 -2.34
C PRO A 268 8.73 -12.66 -1.03
N LEU A 269 8.32 -11.84 -0.06
CA LEU A 269 7.77 -12.29 1.23
C LEU A 269 6.26 -12.56 1.15
N ILE A 270 5.58 -12.09 0.09
CA ILE A 270 4.14 -12.27 -0.14
C ILE A 270 3.91 -13.50 -1.02
N SER A 271 3.69 -14.65 -0.40
CA SER A 271 3.28 -15.87 -1.13
C SER A 271 1.85 -15.77 -1.66
N LEU A 272 1.51 -16.54 -2.71
CA LEU A 272 0.14 -16.67 -3.22
C LEU A 272 -0.87 -17.10 -2.14
N ASP A 273 -0.45 -17.92 -1.17
CA ASP A 273 -1.27 -18.30 -0.03
C ASP A 273 -1.62 -17.12 0.88
N LEU A 274 -0.74 -16.13 0.99
CA LEU A 274 -0.98 -14.92 1.79
C LEU A 274 -1.91 -13.95 1.06
N LEU A 275 -1.94 -13.96 -0.27
CA LEU A 275 -2.90 -13.17 -1.06
C LEU A 275 -4.36 -13.68 -0.90
N LYS A 276 -4.57 -14.87 -0.32
CA LYS A 276 -5.92 -15.31 0.08
C LYS A 276 -6.51 -14.47 1.23
N TYR A 277 -5.70 -13.72 1.96
CA TYR A 277 -6.19 -12.80 2.98
C TYR A 277 -6.64 -11.48 2.32
N PRO A 278 -7.95 -11.15 2.31
CA PRO A 278 -8.49 -10.09 1.45
C PRO A 278 -7.85 -8.72 1.69
N LYS A 279 -7.61 -8.35 2.95
CA LYS A 279 -7.01 -7.05 3.28
C LYS A 279 -5.55 -6.92 2.84
N LEU A 280 -4.78 -8.02 2.85
CA LEU A 280 -3.40 -7.99 2.35
C LEU A 280 -3.38 -7.94 0.83
N SER A 281 -4.25 -8.73 0.19
CA SER A 281 -4.44 -8.68 -1.27
C SER A 281 -4.80 -7.27 -1.71
N TYR A 282 -5.81 -6.66 -1.07
CA TYR A 282 -6.20 -5.28 -1.32
C TYR A 282 -5.05 -4.31 -1.12
N ASP A 283 -4.38 -4.30 0.04
CA ASP A 283 -3.30 -3.34 0.32
C ASP A 283 -2.13 -3.49 -0.69
N TYR A 284 -1.86 -4.71 -1.17
CA TYR A 284 -0.84 -4.99 -2.17
C TYR A 284 -1.23 -4.50 -3.57
N PHE A 285 -2.42 -4.88 -4.04
CA PHE A 285 -2.91 -4.47 -5.37
C PHE A 285 -3.22 -2.97 -5.44
N PHE A 286 -3.67 -2.37 -4.34
CA PHE A 286 -3.88 -0.93 -4.23
C PHE A 286 -2.56 -0.18 -4.43
N LEU A 287 -1.51 -0.56 -3.71
CA LEU A 287 -0.18 0.04 -3.86
C LEU A 287 0.37 -0.17 -5.26
N LEU A 288 0.29 -1.39 -5.80
CA LEU A 288 0.76 -1.69 -7.15
C LEU A 288 0.01 -0.84 -8.19
N SER A 289 -1.32 -0.80 -8.14
CA SER A 289 -2.13 -0.02 -9.08
C SER A 289 -1.78 1.46 -9.02
N HIS A 290 -1.64 1.99 -7.81
CA HIS A 290 -1.24 3.38 -7.62
C HIS A 290 0.11 3.69 -8.25
N LEU A 291 1.12 2.84 -8.03
CA LEU A 291 2.45 3.01 -8.61
C LEU A 291 2.46 2.99 -10.14
N LEU A 292 1.69 2.06 -10.74
CA LEU A 292 1.59 1.92 -12.19
C LEU A 292 0.79 3.06 -12.84
N GLU A 293 -0.18 3.63 -12.11
CA GLU A 293 -1.00 4.76 -12.56
C GLU A 293 -0.25 6.10 -12.48
N VAL A 294 0.49 6.34 -11.38
CA VAL A 294 1.12 7.63 -11.11
C VAL A 294 2.52 7.74 -11.70
N TYR A 295 3.30 6.65 -11.73
CA TYR A 295 4.71 6.67 -12.15
C TYR A 295 5.04 5.65 -13.25
N PRO A 296 4.32 5.65 -14.40
CA PRO A 296 4.55 4.69 -15.48
C PRO A 296 5.92 4.85 -16.17
N ASP A 297 6.54 6.02 -16.07
CA ASP A 297 7.90 6.31 -16.51
C ASP A 297 8.94 5.57 -15.67
N THR A 298 8.72 5.45 -14.35
CA THR A 298 9.60 4.68 -13.47
C THR A 298 9.47 3.18 -13.76
N VAL A 299 8.27 2.71 -14.14
CA VAL A 299 8.06 1.32 -14.61
C VAL A 299 8.89 1.02 -15.84
N ALA A 300 8.98 1.96 -16.79
CA ALA A 300 9.78 1.79 -18.00
C ALA A 300 11.29 1.59 -17.71
N GLN A 301 11.76 2.04 -16.55
CA GLN A 301 13.15 1.96 -16.11
C GLN A 301 13.45 0.70 -15.28
N LEU A 302 12.44 -0.11 -14.94
CA LEU A 302 12.64 -1.35 -14.19
C LEU A 302 13.49 -2.34 -14.99
N ASN A 303 14.28 -3.15 -14.28
CA ASN A 303 14.97 -4.28 -14.90
C ASN A 303 13.97 -5.38 -15.33
N SER A 304 14.41 -6.31 -16.18
CA SER A 304 13.53 -7.35 -16.73
C SER A 304 12.91 -8.27 -15.66
N GLU A 305 13.61 -8.54 -14.57
CA GLU A 305 13.13 -9.41 -13.49
C GLU A 305 12.00 -8.75 -12.68
N ALA A 306 12.22 -7.51 -12.22
CA ALA A 306 11.22 -6.74 -11.48
C ALA A 306 9.99 -6.46 -12.34
N PHE A 307 10.19 -6.14 -13.63
CA PHE A 307 9.08 -5.96 -14.56
C PHE A 307 8.29 -7.26 -14.76
N ALA A 308 8.96 -8.40 -15.00
CA ALA A 308 8.31 -9.70 -15.13
C ALA A 308 7.50 -10.08 -13.88
N HIS A 309 8.01 -9.76 -12.68
CA HIS A 309 7.27 -9.95 -11.43
C HIS A 309 5.98 -9.12 -11.40
N VAL A 310 6.03 -7.83 -11.78
CA VAL A 310 4.84 -6.98 -11.90
C VAL A 310 3.83 -7.58 -12.87
N LEU A 311 4.28 -8.09 -14.02
CA LEU A 311 3.39 -8.73 -14.99
C LEU A 311 2.72 -9.99 -14.45
N GLY A 312 3.49 -10.87 -13.80
CA GLY A 312 2.94 -12.07 -13.18
C GLY A 312 1.89 -11.73 -12.12
N THR A 313 2.08 -10.63 -11.41
CA THR A 313 1.12 -10.12 -10.42
C THR A 313 -0.17 -9.61 -11.06
N LEU A 314 -0.07 -8.82 -12.13
CA LEU A 314 -1.24 -8.33 -12.87
C LEU A 314 -2.03 -9.48 -13.52
N ASP A 315 -1.32 -10.47 -14.07
CA ASP A 315 -1.92 -11.68 -14.66
C ASP A 315 -2.68 -12.49 -13.60
N PHE A 316 -2.10 -12.67 -12.41
CA PHE A 316 -2.79 -13.29 -11.27
C PHE A 316 -4.01 -12.47 -10.82
N GLY A 317 -3.87 -11.15 -10.71
CA GLY A 317 -4.93 -10.25 -10.24
C GLY A 317 -6.12 -10.13 -11.20
N LEU A 318 -5.89 -10.23 -12.51
CA LEU A 318 -6.97 -10.23 -13.51
C LEU A 318 -7.93 -11.41 -13.38
N HIS A 319 -7.45 -12.55 -12.90
CA HIS A 319 -8.25 -13.77 -12.72
C HIS A 319 -8.65 -13.96 -11.24
N HIS A 320 -8.55 -12.90 -10.43
CA HIS A 320 -8.89 -12.93 -9.01
C HIS A 320 -10.41 -12.94 -8.80
N GLN A 321 -10.88 -13.57 -7.71
CA GLN A 321 -12.30 -13.66 -7.39
C GLN A 321 -12.89 -12.32 -6.89
N ASP A 322 -12.04 -11.47 -6.33
CA ASP A 322 -12.41 -10.14 -5.87
C ASP A 322 -12.42 -9.15 -7.04
N THR A 323 -13.59 -8.62 -7.36
CA THR A 323 -13.78 -7.67 -8.46
C THR A 323 -13.02 -6.37 -8.27
N GLU A 324 -12.75 -5.97 -7.02
CA GLU A 324 -11.98 -4.75 -6.74
C GLU A 324 -10.50 -4.93 -7.12
N VAL A 325 -9.94 -6.12 -6.87
CA VAL A 325 -8.58 -6.48 -7.32
C VAL A 325 -8.51 -6.50 -8.85
N VAL A 326 -9.50 -7.09 -9.52
CA VAL A 326 -9.56 -7.12 -10.98
C VAL A 326 -9.65 -5.69 -11.54
N ASP A 327 -10.47 -4.82 -10.95
CA ASP A 327 -10.59 -3.41 -11.34
C ASP A 327 -9.25 -2.67 -11.23
N MET A 328 -8.51 -2.85 -10.13
CA MET A 328 -7.17 -2.29 -9.93
C MET A 328 -6.18 -2.76 -11.02
N CYS A 329 -6.20 -4.05 -11.37
CA CYS A 329 -5.38 -4.56 -12.46
C CYS A 329 -5.76 -3.97 -13.82
N LEU A 330 -7.05 -3.81 -14.11
CA LEU A 330 -7.53 -3.18 -15.34
C LEU A 330 -7.13 -1.70 -15.43
N ARG A 331 -7.23 -0.96 -14.32
CA ARG A 331 -6.76 0.44 -14.23
C ARG A 331 -5.26 0.55 -14.46
N SER A 332 -4.48 -0.37 -13.88
CA SER A 332 -3.04 -0.47 -14.09
C SER A 332 -2.69 -0.68 -15.57
N LEU A 333 -3.35 -1.65 -16.22
CA LEU A 333 -3.14 -1.96 -17.63
C LEU A 333 -3.53 -0.79 -18.54
N LYS A 334 -4.65 -0.13 -18.26
CA LYS A 334 -5.06 1.11 -18.91
C LYS A 334 -3.96 2.16 -18.82
N ALA A 335 -3.40 2.40 -17.63
CA ALA A 335 -2.38 3.41 -17.42
C ALA A 335 -1.11 3.12 -18.21
N LEU A 336 -0.60 1.88 -18.12
CA LEU A 336 0.60 1.45 -18.84
C LEU A 336 0.42 1.52 -20.36
N ALA A 337 -0.70 1.03 -20.89
CA ALA A 337 -1.00 1.08 -22.31
C ALA A 337 -1.18 2.52 -22.81
N SER A 338 -1.87 3.36 -22.03
CA SER A 338 -2.05 4.78 -22.36
C SER A 338 -0.73 5.53 -22.38
N TYR A 339 0.14 5.27 -21.39
CA TYR A 339 1.47 5.88 -21.32
C TYR A 339 2.31 5.48 -22.53
N HIS A 340 2.42 4.19 -22.82
CA HIS A 340 3.18 3.70 -23.96
C HIS A 340 2.66 4.26 -25.29
N TYR A 341 1.35 4.25 -25.51
CA TYR A 341 0.75 4.79 -26.74
C TYR A 341 1.02 6.29 -26.93
N LYS A 342 0.94 7.09 -25.85
CA LYS A 342 1.22 8.52 -25.91
C LYS A 342 2.69 8.81 -26.18
N GLU A 343 3.60 8.12 -25.48
CA GLU A 343 5.04 8.33 -25.64
C GLU A 343 5.54 7.91 -27.03
N THR A 344 5.07 6.77 -27.54
CA THR A 344 5.39 6.32 -28.91
C THR A 344 4.83 7.27 -29.97
N GLY A 345 3.64 7.83 -29.77
CA GLY A 345 3.09 8.88 -30.62
C GLY A 345 3.91 10.17 -30.63
N MET A 346 4.70 10.43 -29.58
CA MET A 346 5.65 11.54 -29.49
C MET A 346 7.06 11.18 -30.00
N GLY A 347 7.25 9.98 -30.56
CA GLY A 347 8.56 9.51 -31.05
C GLY A 347 9.51 9.01 -29.96
N LYS A 348 9.03 8.83 -28.73
CA LYS A 348 9.80 8.25 -27.62
C LYS A 348 9.57 6.74 -27.53
N THR A 349 10.38 6.04 -26.73
CA THR A 349 10.33 4.58 -26.61
C THR A 349 9.17 4.07 -25.72
N GLY A 350 8.53 4.93 -24.91
CA GLY A 350 7.54 4.51 -23.91
C GLY A 350 8.12 3.47 -22.95
N LEU A 351 7.40 2.37 -22.71
CA LEU A 351 7.92 1.21 -21.96
C LEU A 351 9.12 0.49 -22.60
N GLY A 352 9.57 0.89 -23.79
CA GLY A 352 10.78 0.37 -24.42
C GLY A 352 10.73 -1.13 -24.70
N LEU A 353 11.83 -1.84 -24.38
CA LEU A 353 11.99 -3.28 -24.62
C LEU A 353 10.91 -4.12 -23.92
N HIS A 354 10.28 -3.59 -22.88
CA HIS A 354 9.22 -4.27 -22.14
C HIS A 354 7.89 -4.34 -22.90
N ALA A 355 7.65 -3.42 -23.82
CA ALA A 355 6.44 -3.41 -24.65
C ALA A 355 6.58 -4.26 -25.92
N SER A 356 7.78 -4.30 -26.51
CA SER A 356 8.04 -5.07 -27.73
C SER A 356 8.26 -6.55 -27.42
N GLY A 357 7.72 -7.44 -28.25
CA GLY A 357 8.04 -8.87 -28.16
C GLY A 357 9.53 -9.15 -28.37
N LEU A 358 10.14 -9.91 -27.47
CA LEU A 358 11.56 -10.27 -27.51
C LEU A 358 11.74 -11.65 -28.14
N LYS A 359 12.76 -11.81 -28.98
CA LYS A 359 13.24 -13.16 -29.35
C LYS A 359 14.28 -13.58 -28.31
N ASP A 360 14.00 -14.67 -27.59
CA ASP A 360 14.98 -15.37 -26.77
C ASP A 360 16.21 -15.76 -27.64
N PRO A 361 17.45 -15.74 -27.11
CA PRO A 361 18.60 -16.43 -27.69
C PRO A 361 18.30 -17.81 -28.30
N GLY A 362 17.32 -18.55 -27.77
CA GLY A 362 16.83 -19.84 -28.28
C GLY A 362 15.85 -19.77 -29.46
N GLY A 363 15.55 -18.58 -29.99
CA GLY A 363 14.65 -18.37 -31.13
C GLY A 363 13.15 -18.32 -30.79
N ASN A 364 12.77 -18.51 -29.52
CA ASN A 364 11.39 -18.41 -29.06
C ASN A 364 10.94 -16.95 -28.98
N PHE A 365 9.81 -16.62 -29.60
CA PHE A 365 9.23 -15.28 -29.54
C PHE A 365 8.40 -15.13 -28.26
N GLN A 366 8.81 -14.24 -27.37
CA GLN A 366 7.99 -13.77 -26.26
C GLN A 366 7.09 -12.64 -26.79
N GLU A 367 5.77 -12.81 -26.67
CA GLU A 367 4.81 -11.76 -27.01
C GLU A 367 5.04 -10.52 -26.12
N GLY A 368 4.84 -9.33 -26.69
CA GLY A 368 4.88 -8.08 -25.92
C GLY A 368 3.78 -8.05 -24.84
N ILE A 369 3.97 -7.23 -23.80
CA ILE A 369 3.02 -7.12 -22.69
C ILE A 369 1.57 -6.90 -23.15
N PHE A 370 1.36 -5.94 -24.04
CA PHE A 370 0.02 -5.57 -24.50
C PHE A 370 -0.58 -6.67 -25.36
N SER A 371 0.24 -7.39 -26.14
CA SER A 371 -0.20 -8.57 -26.88
C SER A 371 -0.77 -9.65 -25.95
N ARG A 372 -0.03 -9.98 -24.87
CA ARG A 372 -0.45 -10.97 -23.87
C ARG A 372 -1.75 -10.56 -23.18
N PHE A 373 -1.80 -9.35 -22.63
CA PHE A 373 -2.98 -8.89 -21.90
C PHE A 373 -4.18 -8.63 -22.81
N LEU A 374 -3.98 -8.20 -24.07
CA LEU A 374 -5.06 -8.10 -25.04
C LEU A 374 -5.73 -9.47 -25.27
N ARG A 375 -4.95 -10.54 -25.44
CA ARG A 375 -5.50 -11.90 -25.53
C ARG A 375 -6.25 -12.30 -24.25
N SER A 376 -5.64 -12.09 -23.08
CA SER A 376 -6.24 -12.46 -21.79
C SER A 376 -7.55 -11.71 -21.54
N LEU A 377 -7.62 -10.39 -21.77
CA LEU A 377 -8.86 -9.62 -21.60
C LEU A 377 -9.94 -10.02 -22.60
N LEU A 378 -9.59 -10.29 -23.87
CA LEU A 378 -10.57 -10.78 -24.83
C LEU A 378 -11.09 -12.17 -24.44
N GLN A 379 -10.22 -13.05 -23.96
CA GLN A 379 -10.60 -14.37 -23.44
C GLN A 379 -11.57 -14.23 -22.26
N LEU A 380 -11.21 -13.39 -21.28
CA LEU A 380 -12.03 -13.08 -20.11
C LEU A 380 -13.42 -12.57 -20.52
N LEU A 381 -13.47 -11.57 -21.41
CA LEU A 381 -14.72 -10.92 -21.79
C LEU A 381 -15.63 -11.75 -22.69
N LEU A 382 -15.07 -12.59 -23.55
CA LEU A 382 -15.81 -13.38 -24.52
C LEU A 382 -16.24 -14.74 -23.96
N PHE A 383 -15.40 -15.39 -23.16
CA PHE A 383 -15.58 -16.78 -22.80
C PHE A 383 -15.78 -17.00 -21.29
N GLU A 384 -15.15 -16.22 -20.42
CA GLU A 384 -15.18 -16.45 -18.97
C GLU A 384 -16.31 -15.72 -18.25
N ASP A 385 -16.69 -16.21 -17.07
CA ASP A 385 -17.68 -15.59 -16.21
C ASP A 385 -17.06 -14.44 -15.42
N TYR A 386 -17.69 -13.27 -15.46
CA TYR A 386 -17.20 -12.05 -14.80
C TYR A 386 -18.38 -11.18 -14.35
N SER A 387 -18.12 -10.28 -13.40
CA SER A 387 -19.09 -9.27 -12.99
C SER A 387 -19.29 -8.22 -14.10
N PRO A 388 -20.52 -7.91 -14.52
CA PRO A 388 -20.79 -6.90 -15.54
C PRO A 388 -20.25 -5.51 -15.17
N ASP A 389 -20.03 -5.23 -13.89
CA ASP A 389 -19.45 -3.98 -13.40
C ASP A 389 -18.02 -3.75 -13.96
N LEU A 390 -17.30 -4.83 -14.28
CA LEU A 390 -15.94 -4.78 -14.83
C LEU A 390 -15.90 -4.36 -16.30
N VAL A 391 -17.01 -4.39 -17.04
CA VAL A 391 -17.02 -4.11 -18.49
C VAL A 391 -16.51 -2.70 -18.79
N SER A 392 -16.83 -1.72 -17.94
CA SER A 392 -16.37 -0.34 -18.14
C SER A 392 -14.85 -0.22 -17.98
N SER A 393 -14.29 -0.85 -16.95
CA SER A 393 -12.85 -0.83 -16.67
C SER A 393 -12.07 -1.68 -17.68
N ALA A 394 -12.64 -2.79 -18.13
CA ALA A 394 -12.06 -3.62 -19.18
C ALA A 394 -12.06 -2.89 -20.53
N ALA A 395 -13.13 -2.15 -20.86
CA ALA A 395 -13.16 -1.30 -22.04
C ALA A 395 -12.05 -0.23 -22.00
N ASP A 396 -11.88 0.41 -20.84
CA ASP A 396 -10.84 1.40 -20.65
C ASP A 396 -9.43 0.82 -20.81
N ALA A 397 -9.18 -0.40 -20.34
CA ALA A 397 -7.90 -1.08 -20.54
C ALA A 397 -7.71 -1.49 -22.01
N LEU A 398 -8.75 -2.05 -22.65
CA LEU A 398 -8.69 -2.56 -24.01
C LEU A 398 -8.42 -1.50 -25.07
N LEU A 399 -9.03 -0.32 -24.97
CA LEU A 399 -8.89 0.73 -25.99
C LEU A 399 -7.42 1.05 -26.31
N PRO A 400 -6.58 1.50 -25.36
CA PRO A 400 -5.18 1.78 -25.63
C PRO A 400 -4.39 0.53 -26.06
N MET A 401 -4.70 -0.65 -25.51
CA MET A 401 -4.04 -1.90 -25.94
C MET A 401 -4.32 -2.25 -27.40
N ILE A 402 -5.56 -2.11 -27.87
CA ILE A 402 -5.92 -2.32 -29.28
C ILE A 402 -5.20 -1.30 -30.17
N LEU A 403 -5.08 -0.04 -29.72
CA LEU A 403 -4.36 0.98 -30.47
C LEU A 403 -2.85 0.69 -30.58
N CYS A 404 -2.25 0.12 -29.53
CA CYS A 404 -0.87 -0.36 -29.56
C CYS A 404 -0.69 -1.62 -30.44
N GLU A 405 -1.67 -2.53 -30.45
CA GLU A 405 -1.55 -3.88 -31.02
C GLU A 405 -2.60 -4.17 -32.10
N GLN A 406 -2.79 -3.23 -33.03
CA GLN A 406 -3.82 -3.32 -34.07
C GLN A 406 -3.70 -4.60 -34.92
N GLY A 407 -2.48 -4.98 -35.27
CA GLY A 407 -2.21 -6.19 -36.05
C GLY A 407 -2.54 -7.48 -35.30
N LEU A 408 -2.37 -7.52 -33.98
CA LEU A 408 -2.79 -8.67 -33.18
C LEU A 408 -4.31 -8.71 -33.05
N TYR A 409 -4.95 -7.58 -32.75
CA TYR A 409 -6.42 -7.50 -32.66
C TYR A 409 -7.10 -8.01 -33.94
N GLN A 410 -6.61 -7.60 -35.11
CA GLN A 410 -7.12 -8.07 -36.40
C GLN A 410 -6.93 -9.58 -36.60
N ARG A 411 -5.76 -10.12 -36.25
CA ARG A 411 -5.50 -11.57 -36.33
C ARG A 411 -6.43 -12.37 -35.42
N LEU A 412 -6.58 -11.94 -34.16
CA LEU A 412 -7.50 -12.58 -33.19
C LEU A 412 -8.95 -12.54 -33.69
N GLY A 413 -9.38 -11.40 -34.23
CA GLY A 413 -10.71 -11.25 -34.84
C GLY A 413 -10.91 -12.24 -36.00
N ASN A 414 -9.93 -12.35 -36.89
CA ASN A 414 -9.99 -13.27 -38.03
C ASN A 414 -10.01 -14.74 -37.58
N GLU A 415 -9.17 -15.13 -36.62
CA GLU A 415 -9.18 -16.48 -36.04
C GLU A 415 -10.57 -16.84 -35.47
N LEU A 416 -11.22 -15.90 -34.78
CA LEU A 416 -12.57 -16.10 -34.25
C LEU A 416 -13.62 -16.24 -35.37
N ILE A 417 -13.50 -15.44 -36.44
CA ILE A 417 -14.39 -15.48 -37.63
C ILE A 417 -14.23 -16.79 -38.40
N GLU A 418 -13.00 -17.27 -38.58
CA GLU A 418 -12.72 -18.52 -39.29
C GLU A 418 -13.30 -19.74 -38.55
N ARG A 419 -13.21 -19.74 -37.22
CA ARG A 419 -13.81 -20.77 -36.35
C ARG A 419 -15.34 -20.83 -36.43
N GLN A 420 -16.02 -19.78 -36.92
CA GLN A 420 -17.49 -19.79 -37.05
C GLN A 420 -17.96 -20.63 -38.23
N ALA A 421 -18.42 -21.87 -38.00
CA ALA A 421 -18.98 -22.69 -39.08
C ALA A 421 -20.25 -22.08 -39.72
N ASN A 422 -21.09 -21.42 -38.92
CA ASN A 422 -22.36 -20.84 -39.40
C ASN A 422 -22.12 -19.49 -40.12
N PRO A 423 -22.50 -19.35 -41.41
CA PRO A 423 -22.28 -18.12 -42.17
C PRO A 423 -23.02 -16.90 -41.61
N THR A 424 -24.19 -17.07 -40.99
CA THR A 424 -24.93 -15.95 -40.40
C THR A 424 -24.24 -15.44 -39.14
N LEU A 425 -23.76 -16.34 -38.27
CA LEU A 425 -22.99 -15.98 -37.08
C LEU A 425 -21.63 -15.40 -37.45
N ARG A 426 -20.99 -15.93 -38.49
CA ARG A 426 -19.75 -15.38 -39.05
C ARG A 426 -19.93 -13.92 -39.47
N SER A 427 -20.96 -13.61 -40.27
CA SER A 427 -21.25 -12.23 -40.69
C SER A 427 -21.57 -11.31 -39.51
N ARG A 428 -22.36 -11.78 -38.54
CA ARG A 428 -22.65 -11.02 -37.30
C ARG A 428 -21.37 -10.70 -36.52
N LEU A 429 -20.49 -11.68 -36.34
CA LEU A 429 -19.21 -11.51 -35.65
C LEU A 429 -18.29 -10.53 -36.38
N THR A 430 -18.17 -10.64 -37.71
CA THR A 430 -17.40 -9.69 -38.53
C THR A 430 -17.90 -8.26 -38.36
N ASN A 431 -19.22 -8.04 -38.46
CA ASN A 431 -19.82 -6.71 -38.31
C ASN A 431 -19.63 -6.16 -36.88
N ALA A 432 -19.73 -7.01 -35.86
CA ALA A 432 -19.55 -6.64 -34.47
C ALA A 432 -18.08 -6.25 -34.17
N LEU A 433 -17.11 -7.02 -34.65
CA LEU A 433 -15.68 -6.73 -34.52
C LEU A 433 -15.28 -5.42 -35.22
N GLN A 434 -15.86 -5.16 -36.39
CA GLN A 434 -15.65 -3.90 -37.10
C GLN A 434 -16.27 -2.73 -36.32
N SER A 435 -17.52 -2.89 -35.88
CA SER A 435 -18.25 -1.85 -35.13
C SER A 435 -17.56 -1.50 -33.81
N LEU A 436 -16.88 -2.45 -33.18
CA LEU A 436 -16.15 -2.21 -31.93
C LEU A 436 -15.15 -1.06 -32.04
N ILE A 437 -14.41 -1.01 -33.16
CA ILE A 437 -13.33 -0.03 -33.39
C ILE A 437 -13.73 1.14 -34.31
N SER A 438 -14.85 1.07 -35.03
CA SER A 438 -15.24 2.12 -36.00
C SER A 438 -16.58 2.81 -35.70
N ALA A 439 -17.42 2.26 -34.81
CA ALA A 439 -18.71 2.87 -34.50
C ALA A 439 -18.58 4.14 -33.62
N ASN A 440 -19.63 4.97 -33.62
CA ASN A 440 -19.75 6.18 -32.81
C ASN A 440 -18.63 7.23 -33.03
N GLN A 441 -18.01 7.24 -34.23
CA GLN A 441 -16.93 8.16 -34.59
C GLN A 441 -15.72 8.05 -33.66
N LEU A 442 -15.39 6.82 -33.24
CA LEU A 442 -14.19 6.55 -32.45
C LEU A 442 -12.94 6.95 -33.26
N SER A 443 -12.08 7.76 -32.67
CA SER A 443 -10.76 8.09 -33.23
C SER A 443 -9.64 7.44 -32.42
N SER A 444 -8.40 7.62 -32.85
CA SER A 444 -7.21 7.06 -32.21
C SER A 444 -6.70 7.90 -31.01
N THR A 445 -7.47 8.89 -30.53
CA THR A 445 -7.11 9.71 -29.35
C THR A 445 -7.60 9.08 -28.05
N LEU A 446 -6.78 9.18 -26.99
CA LEU A 446 -7.11 8.66 -25.66
C LEU A 446 -7.73 9.74 -24.76
N ASP A 447 -8.80 10.38 -25.24
CA ASP A 447 -9.56 11.38 -24.48
C ASP A 447 -10.82 10.77 -23.82
N ARG A 448 -11.41 11.52 -22.88
CA ARG A 448 -12.59 11.08 -22.12
C ARG A 448 -13.77 10.68 -23.03
N ILE A 449 -13.91 11.36 -24.18
CA ILE A 449 -15.03 11.14 -25.10
C ILE A 449 -14.86 9.79 -25.81
N ASN A 450 -13.66 9.47 -26.30
CA ASN A 450 -13.38 8.20 -26.93
C ASN A 450 -13.45 7.02 -25.97
N TYR A 451 -13.04 7.19 -24.71
CA TYR A 451 -13.29 6.17 -23.68
C TYR A 451 -14.79 5.89 -23.51
N GLN A 452 -15.64 6.93 -23.43
CA GLN A 452 -17.09 6.75 -23.35
C GLN A 452 -17.68 6.07 -24.60
N ARG A 453 -17.23 6.47 -25.78
CA ARG A 453 -17.64 5.85 -27.06
C ARG A 453 -17.25 4.38 -27.11
N PHE A 454 -16.01 4.05 -26.76
CA PHE A 454 -15.51 2.68 -26.78
C PHE A 454 -16.22 1.79 -25.75
N ARG A 455 -16.50 2.29 -24.54
CA ARG A 455 -17.34 1.58 -23.54
C ARG A 455 -18.69 1.19 -24.12
N LYS A 456 -19.35 2.13 -24.82
CA LYS A 456 -20.64 1.86 -25.49
C LYS A 456 -20.49 0.82 -26.60
N ASN A 457 -19.44 0.93 -27.42
CA ASN A 457 -19.14 -0.03 -28.49
C ASN A 457 -18.91 -1.44 -27.92
N LEU A 458 -18.11 -1.57 -26.86
CA LEU A 458 -17.80 -2.85 -26.23
C LEU A 458 -19.04 -3.48 -25.58
N SER A 459 -19.85 -2.69 -24.88
CA SER A 459 -21.11 -3.19 -24.29
C SER A 459 -22.02 -3.78 -25.37
N ASN A 460 -22.24 -3.04 -26.47
CA ASN A 460 -23.03 -3.53 -27.61
C ASN A 460 -22.41 -4.78 -28.26
N PHE A 461 -21.09 -4.79 -28.44
CA PHE A 461 -20.36 -5.94 -28.97
C PHE A 461 -20.60 -7.19 -28.13
N LEU A 462 -20.43 -7.11 -26.81
CA LEU A 462 -20.60 -8.23 -25.89
C LEU A 462 -22.04 -8.76 -25.89
N ILE A 463 -23.04 -7.88 -25.94
CA ILE A 463 -24.47 -8.27 -26.05
C ILE A 463 -24.70 -9.07 -27.34
N GLU A 464 -24.11 -8.63 -28.45
CA GLU A 464 -24.30 -9.27 -29.75
C GLU A 464 -23.60 -10.62 -29.87
N VAL A 465 -22.33 -10.72 -29.41
CA VAL A 465 -21.47 -11.86 -29.74
C VAL A 465 -21.38 -12.92 -28.64
N ARG A 466 -21.44 -12.53 -27.36
CA ARG A 466 -21.09 -13.43 -26.25
C ARG A 466 -22.03 -14.64 -26.16
N GLY A 467 -23.31 -14.43 -26.49
CA GLY A 467 -24.34 -15.47 -26.42
C GLY A 467 -24.05 -16.68 -27.31
N PHE A 468 -23.58 -16.47 -28.55
CA PHE A 468 -23.28 -17.58 -29.46
C PHE A 468 -21.81 -18.00 -29.44
N LEU A 469 -20.90 -17.14 -28.96
CA LEU A 469 -19.48 -17.50 -28.79
C LEU A 469 -19.26 -18.53 -27.69
N ARG A 470 -20.09 -18.52 -26.64
CA ARG A 470 -20.01 -19.48 -25.51
C ARG A 470 -20.66 -20.83 -25.77
N THR A 471 -21.45 -20.95 -26.82
CA THR A 471 -22.16 -22.19 -27.19
C THR A 471 -21.41 -23.02 -28.21
N MET A 472 -20.29 -22.50 -28.73
CA MET A 472 -19.31 -23.27 -29.49
C MET A 472 -18.30 -23.89 -28.56
#